data_AF-A0A4S4NEZ9-F1
#
_entry.id   AF-A0A4S4NEZ9-F1
#
_cell.length_a   1.000
_cell.length_b   1.000
_cell.length_c   1.000
_cell.angle_alpha   90.00
_cell.angle_beta   90.00
_cell.angle_gamma   90.00
#
_symmetry.space_group_name_H-M   'P 1'
#
loop_
_entity.id
_entity.type
_entity.pdbx_description
1 polymer ?
#
loop_
_entity_poly.entity_id
_entity_poly.type
_entity_poly.pdbx_seq_one_letter_code
_entity_poly.pdbx_strand_id
1 'polypeptide(L)'
;MDYATRRNRKLTKLLSSIAVVFVCATPVFADPTIGLGLNFTFGGGQVNPGVGLRVFSNDEEDEGAASLGIDYMFGSQSWRGSIGAAYLMDNTYVELNGGYDFGRGTFDFGLGGGWVDTDGGSSGSETPPATESGPT
;
A
#
# COMPACT_ATOMS: atom_id res chain seq x y z
N MET A 1 4.83 16.06 67.21
CA MET A 1 3.67 15.52 66.46
C MET A 1 4.19 15.02 65.12
N ASP A 2 3.92 13.73 64.86
CA ASP A 2 4.19 12.82 63.72
C ASP A 2 5.23 13.17 62.63
N TYR A 3 6.32 12.41 62.48
CA TYR A 3 6.51 11.07 61.84
C TYR A 3 6.32 11.03 60.31
N ALA A 4 7.48 10.98 59.63
CA ALA A 4 7.82 10.19 58.45
C ALA A 4 6.89 10.23 57.21
N THR A 5 7.45 10.69 56.09
CA THR A 5 7.40 9.90 54.83
C THR A 5 8.67 10.12 54.03
N ARG A 6 9.60 9.15 54.15
CA ARG A 6 10.59 8.79 53.13
C ARG A 6 9.85 8.45 51.84
N ARG A 7 10.40 8.82 50.66
CA ARG A 7 10.92 7.84 49.68
C ARG A 7 11.55 8.54 48.48
N ASN A 8 12.87 8.40 48.37
CA ASN A 8 13.64 8.62 47.15
C ASN A 8 13.04 7.87 45.95
N ARG A 9 13.05 8.49 44.77
CA ARG A 9 13.32 7.81 43.49
C ARG A 9 13.77 8.83 42.44
N LYS A 10 15.08 8.97 42.30
CA LYS A 10 15.69 9.33 41.01
C LYS A 10 15.23 8.29 40.00
N LEU A 11 14.59 8.68 38.90
CA LEU A 11 14.48 7.94 37.62
C LEU A 11 13.65 8.82 36.68
N THR A 12 14.31 9.50 35.74
CA THR A 12 14.31 9.08 34.33
C THR A 12 13.08 9.57 33.59
N LYS A 13 13.30 10.58 32.74
CA LYS A 13 12.63 10.73 31.45
C LYS A 13 13.49 11.69 30.62
N LEU A 14 14.58 11.11 30.10
CA LEU A 14 15.31 11.63 28.96
C LEU A 14 14.28 11.88 27.85
N LEU A 15 14.02 13.16 27.56
CA LEU A 15 13.27 13.58 26.39
C LEU A 15 14.14 13.24 25.17
N SER A 16 13.88 12.04 24.65
CA SER A 16 14.51 11.43 23.49
C SER A 16 14.33 12.33 22.28
N SER A 17 15.44 12.86 21.78
CA SER A 17 15.53 13.55 20.49
C SER A 17 15.26 12.54 19.38
N ILE A 18 14.10 12.65 18.71
CA ILE A 18 13.84 11.94 17.45
C ILE A 18 14.66 12.66 16.38
N ALA A 19 15.82 12.10 16.05
CA ALA A 19 16.54 12.45 14.84
C ALA A 19 15.83 11.77 13.67
N VAL A 20 15.11 12.56 12.87
CA VAL A 20 14.59 12.11 11.57
C VAL A 20 15.77 12.02 10.62
N VAL A 21 16.28 10.81 10.39
CA VAL A 21 17.24 10.54 9.33
C VAL A 21 16.47 10.51 8.02
N PHE A 22 16.58 11.56 7.22
CA PHE A 22 16.10 11.59 5.85
C PHE A 22 17.10 10.81 5.00
N VAL A 23 16.83 9.52 4.76
CA VAL A 23 17.57 8.74 3.77
C VAL A 23 17.09 9.21 2.39
N CYS A 24 17.96 9.88 1.65
CA CYS A 24 17.75 10.11 0.22
C CYS A 24 17.83 8.75 -0.49
N ALA A 25 16.68 8.21 -0.89
CA ALA A 25 16.63 7.09 -1.81
C ALA A 25 17.19 7.55 -3.18
N THR A 26 18.16 6.81 -3.71
CA THR A 26 18.55 6.93 -5.11
C THR A 26 17.36 6.55 -5.99
N PRO A 27 17.10 7.24 -7.10
CA PRO A 27 16.09 6.79 -8.05
C PRO A 27 16.58 5.46 -8.64
N VAL A 28 16.06 4.37 -8.12
CA VAL A 28 16.27 3.03 -8.68
C VAL A 28 15.44 3.01 -9.97
N PHE A 29 16.11 2.79 -11.10
CA PHE A 29 15.46 2.54 -12.39
C PHE A 29 14.89 1.13 -12.32
N ALA A 30 13.72 0.96 -11.71
CA ALA A 30 13.10 -0.35 -11.62
C ALA A 30 12.18 -0.63 -12.79
N ASP A 31 11.93 -1.92 -13.02
CA ASP A 31 10.92 -2.40 -13.95
C ASP A 31 9.54 -2.22 -13.30
N PRO A 32 8.68 -1.34 -13.82
CA PRO A 32 7.41 -1.05 -13.18
C PRO A 32 6.48 -2.26 -13.30
N THR A 33 6.18 -2.87 -12.16
CA THR A 33 5.28 -4.02 -12.08
C THR A 33 3.84 -3.59 -11.76
N ILE A 34 2.86 -4.32 -12.30
CA ILE A 34 1.43 -4.06 -12.10
C ILE A 34 0.80 -5.16 -11.24
N GLY A 35 0.04 -4.76 -10.23
CA GLY A 35 -0.73 -5.65 -9.36
C GLY A 35 -2.21 -5.33 -9.32
N LEU A 36 -2.98 -6.32 -8.88
CA LEU A 36 -4.40 -6.21 -8.60
C LEU A 36 -4.63 -6.59 -7.14
N GLY A 37 -5.38 -5.76 -6.41
CA GLY A 37 -5.59 -6.04 -4.99
C GLY A 37 -6.84 -5.42 -4.42
N LEU A 38 -7.11 -5.87 -3.19
CA LEU A 38 -8.18 -5.33 -2.36
C LEU A 38 -7.59 -4.31 -1.40
N ASN A 39 -8.32 -3.22 -1.20
CA ASN A 39 -7.89 -2.12 -0.36
C ASN A 39 -8.99 -1.78 0.65
N PHE A 40 -8.64 -1.72 1.93
CA PHE A 40 -9.52 -1.30 3.00
C PHE A 40 -9.14 0.11 3.42
N THR A 41 -9.98 1.06 3.07
CA THR A 41 -9.75 2.47 3.36
C THR A 41 -10.50 2.89 4.62
N PHE A 42 -9.82 3.59 5.51
CA PHE A 42 -10.32 4.13 6.75
C PHE A 42 -10.32 5.65 6.64
N GLY A 43 -11.52 6.23 6.64
CA GLY A 43 -11.67 7.67 6.50
C GLY A 43 -13.14 8.11 6.43
N GLY A 44 -13.41 9.36 6.79
CA GLY A 44 -14.78 9.87 6.92
C GLY A 44 -15.64 9.18 8.00
N GLY A 45 -15.02 8.45 8.94
CA GLY A 45 -15.71 7.76 10.04
C GLY A 45 -16.27 6.37 9.70
N GLN A 46 -15.96 5.83 8.53
CA GLN A 46 -16.38 4.48 8.11
C GLN A 46 -15.23 3.73 7.43
N VAL A 47 -15.35 2.40 7.35
CA VAL A 47 -14.44 1.56 6.56
C VAL A 47 -15.06 1.39 5.17
N ASN A 48 -14.26 1.65 4.14
CA ASN A 48 -14.67 1.56 2.75
C ASN A 48 -13.75 0.56 2.02
N PRO A 49 -14.23 -0.67 1.79
CA PRO A 49 -13.50 -1.64 1.00
C PRO A 49 -13.59 -1.31 -0.49
N GLY A 50 -12.53 -1.61 -1.23
CA GLY A 50 -12.49 -1.48 -2.67
C GLY A 50 -11.50 -2.43 -3.32
N VAL A 51 -11.46 -2.38 -4.65
CA VAL A 51 -10.52 -3.11 -5.48
C VAL A 51 -9.76 -2.11 -6.34
N GLY A 52 -8.47 -2.33 -6.54
CA GLY A 52 -7.64 -1.38 -7.27
C GLY A 52 -6.59 -2.04 -8.13
N LEU A 53 -6.18 -1.28 -9.13
CA LEU A 53 -4.96 -1.52 -9.88
C LEU A 53 -3.83 -0.78 -9.17
N ARG A 54 -2.72 -1.49 -9.00
CA ARG A 54 -1.47 -0.98 -8.43
C ARG A 54 -0.36 -1.02 -9.46
N VAL A 55 0.43 0.03 -9.46
CA VAL A 55 1.71 0.10 -10.16
C VAL A 55 2.76 0.29 -9.09
N PHE A 56 3.75 -0.58 -9.09
CA PHE A 56 4.88 -0.52 -8.19
C PHE A 56 6.06 0.10 -8.92
N SER A 57 6.79 0.94 -8.19
CA SER A 57 8.01 1.54 -8.71
C SER A 57 9.20 0.59 -8.66
N ASN A 58 9.04 -0.64 -8.15
CA ASN A 58 10.09 -1.64 -7.99
C ASN A 58 9.57 -3.05 -8.27
N ASP A 59 10.39 -3.87 -8.92
CA ASP A 59 10.16 -5.30 -9.20
C ASP A 59 10.96 -6.23 -8.29
N GLU A 60 11.93 -5.74 -7.49
CA GLU A 60 12.68 -6.61 -6.57
C GLU A 60 11.89 -7.08 -5.35
N GLU A 61 11.97 -8.40 -5.12
CA GLU A 61 11.39 -9.17 -4.02
C GLU A 61 12.09 -8.88 -2.67
N ASP A 62 11.36 -9.04 -1.56
CA ASP A 62 11.83 -8.74 -0.18
C ASP A 62 12.19 -7.27 0.12
N GLU A 63 11.99 -6.37 -0.85
CA GLU A 63 12.24 -4.93 -0.73
C GLU A 63 10.92 -4.11 -0.61
N GLY A 64 11.01 -2.96 0.04
CA GLY A 64 9.90 -2.01 0.08
C GLY A 64 9.80 -1.20 -1.21
N ALA A 65 8.69 -1.34 -1.94
CA ALA A 65 8.41 -0.61 -3.17
C ALA A 65 7.47 0.59 -2.93
N ALA A 66 7.66 1.67 -3.68
CA ALA A 66 6.62 2.70 -3.76
C ALA A 66 5.45 2.18 -4.59
N SER A 67 4.21 2.38 -4.11
CA SER A 67 2.99 2.00 -4.84
C SER A 67 2.21 3.24 -5.27
N LEU A 68 1.69 3.21 -6.49
CA LEU A 68 0.72 4.17 -6.99
C LEU A 68 -0.49 3.39 -7.49
N GLY A 69 -1.69 3.86 -7.21
CA GLY A 69 -2.90 3.07 -7.48
C GLY A 69 -4.14 3.89 -7.73
N ILE A 70 -5.06 3.22 -8.42
CA ILE A 70 -6.42 3.68 -8.64
C ILE A 70 -7.33 2.59 -8.10
N ASP A 71 -8.10 2.92 -7.08
CA ASP A 71 -9.02 2.02 -6.40
C ASP A 71 -10.47 2.41 -6.72
N TYR A 72 -11.31 1.42 -7.02
CA TYR A 72 -12.76 1.56 -7.04
C TYR A 72 -13.33 1.14 -5.68
N MET A 73 -13.92 2.09 -4.97
CA MET A 73 -14.46 1.90 -3.64
C MET A 73 -15.93 1.46 -3.71
N PHE A 74 -16.26 0.28 -3.15
CA PHE A 74 -17.62 -0.25 -3.23
C PHE A 74 -18.60 0.47 -2.30
N GLY A 75 -18.14 0.93 -1.14
CA GLY A 75 -18.99 1.61 -0.15
C GLY A 75 -19.39 3.03 -0.57
N SER A 76 -18.50 3.75 -1.25
CA SER A 76 -18.77 5.09 -1.80
C SER A 76 -19.17 5.09 -3.27
N GLN A 77 -18.99 3.97 -3.98
CA GLN A 77 -19.16 3.87 -5.43
C GLN A 77 -18.35 4.93 -6.19
N SER A 78 -17.13 5.21 -5.73
CA SER A 78 -16.26 6.25 -6.25
C SER A 78 -14.87 5.74 -6.58
N TRP A 79 -14.16 6.50 -7.40
CA TRP A 79 -12.75 6.28 -7.69
C TRP A 79 -11.88 7.03 -6.68
N ARG A 80 -10.84 6.35 -6.21
CA ARG A 80 -9.84 6.88 -5.29
C ARG A 80 -8.46 6.73 -5.91
N GLY A 81 -7.73 7.84 -5.98
CA GLY A 81 -6.30 7.80 -6.31
C GLY A 81 -5.50 7.62 -5.03
N SER A 82 -4.57 6.69 -5.00
CA SER A 82 -3.78 6.39 -3.80
C SER A 82 -2.30 6.22 -4.11
N ILE A 83 -1.45 6.60 -3.17
CA ILE A 83 0.00 6.46 -3.23
C ILE A 83 0.49 5.94 -1.88
N GLY A 84 1.46 5.04 -1.90
CA GLY A 84 1.84 4.31 -0.71
C GLY A 84 3.18 3.64 -0.79
N ALA A 85 3.41 2.81 0.21
CA ALA A 85 4.52 1.87 0.25
C ALA A 85 3.94 0.46 0.33
N ALA A 86 4.45 -0.41 -0.52
CA ALA A 86 4.12 -1.82 -0.58
C ALA A 86 5.34 -2.66 -0.22
N TYR A 87 5.08 -3.82 0.36
CA TYR A 87 6.05 -4.87 0.60
C TYR A 87 5.66 -6.06 -0.27
N LEU A 88 6.53 -6.39 -1.23
CA LEU A 88 6.33 -7.50 -2.16
C LEU A 88 6.88 -8.77 -1.50
N MET A 89 6.07 -9.82 -1.54
CA MET A 89 6.36 -11.18 -1.08
C MET A 89 6.14 -12.14 -2.26
N ASP A 90 6.26 -13.44 -2.04
CA ASP A 90 6.01 -14.48 -3.06
C ASP A 90 4.64 -14.29 -3.75
N ASN A 91 4.65 -13.74 -4.98
CA ASN A 91 3.49 -13.44 -5.83
C ASN A 91 2.36 -12.61 -5.19
N THR A 92 2.64 -11.97 -4.06
CA THR A 92 1.65 -11.23 -3.29
C THR A 92 2.27 -9.96 -2.74
N TYR A 93 1.44 -8.96 -2.47
CA TYR A 93 1.90 -7.74 -1.83
C TYR A 93 0.97 -7.34 -0.71
N VAL A 94 1.53 -6.68 0.29
CA VAL A 94 0.78 -5.92 1.29
C VAL A 94 1.25 -4.48 1.23
N GLU A 95 0.36 -3.54 1.50
CA GLU A 95 0.71 -2.13 1.38
C GLU A 95 -0.06 -1.25 2.35
N LEU A 96 0.53 -0.08 2.57
CA LEU A 96 -0.07 1.04 3.29
C LEU A 96 -0.09 2.24 2.34
N ASN A 97 -1.26 2.83 2.15
CA ASN A 97 -1.47 3.88 1.17
C ASN A 97 -2.29 5.05 1.73
N GLY A 98 -1.92 6.27 1.35
CA GLY A 98 -2.75 7.46 1.52
C GLY A 98 -3.36 7.85 0.19
N GLY A 99 -4.62 8.27 0.17
CA GLY A 99 -5.29 8.55 -1.09
C GLY A 99 -6.42 9.56 -0.96
N TYR A 100 -6.80 10.12 -2.10
CA TYR A 100 -7.88 11.08 -2.22
C TYR A 100 -9.04 10.45 -2.98
N ASP A 101 -10.22 10.43 -2.34
CA ASP A 101 -11.46 9.96 -2.95
C ASP A 101 -12.06 11.09 -3.79
N PHE A 102 -12.12 10.91 -5.11
CA PHE A 102 -12.63 11.93 -6.03
C PHE A 102 -14.16 12.09 -5.97
N GLY A 103 -14.88 11.09 -5.46
CA GLY A 103 -16.33 11.16 -5.29
C GLY A 103 -16.74 11.87 -4.00
N ARG A 104 -16.00 11.65 -2.91
CA ARG A 104 -16.29 12.25 -1.59
C ARG A 104 -15.52 13.54 -1.33
N GLY A 105 -14.43 13.77 -2.03
CA GLY A 105 -13.54 14.92 -1.85
C GLY A 105 -12.73 14.87 -0.54
N THR A 106 -12.50 13.67 -0.01
CA THR A 106 -11.82 13.43 1.28
C THR A 106 -10.47 12.75 1.08
N PHE A 107 -9.57 12.97 2.04
CA PHE A 107 -8.32 12.24 2.12
C PHE A 107 -8.44 11.14 3.17
N ASP A 108 -8.08 9.93 2.77
CA ASP A 108 -8.30 8.72 3.57
C ASP A 108 -7.08 7.80 3.48
N PHE A 109 -6.84 7.03 4.53
CA PHE A 109 -5.70 6.10 4.61
C PHE A 109 -6.19 4.66 4.49
N GLY A 110 -5.45 3.85 3.75
CA GLY A 110 -5.82 2.47 3.47
C GLY A 110 -4.68 1.51 3.73
N LEU A 111 -5.07 0.27 3.95
CA LEU A 111 -4.19 -0.88 3.90
C LEU A 111 -4.78 -1.89 2.95
N GLY A 112 -3.92 -2.45 2.11
CA GLY A 112 -4.35 -3.32 1.03
C GLY A 112 -3.38 -4.46 0.83
N GLY A 113 -3.83 -5.40 0.02
CA GLY A 113 -2.98 -6.48 -0.43
C GLY A 113 -3.62 -7.16 -1.62
N GLY A 114 -2.77 -7.83 -2.39
CA GLY A 114 -3.21 -8.41 -3.64
C GLY A 114 -2.17 -9.31 -4.24
N TRP A 115 -2.44 -9.64 -5.49
CA TRP A 115 -1.55 -10.42 -6.33
C TRP A 115 -0.84 -9.49 -7.28
N VAL A 116 0.43 -9.80 -7.49
CA VAL A 116 1.29 -9.06 -8.39
C VAL A 116 1.93 -10.09 -9.32
N ASP A 117 1.91 -9.81 -10.61
CA ASP A 117 2.60 -10.65 -11.59
C ASP A 117 4.06 -10.18 -11.59
N THR A 118 4.87 -10.74 -10.69
CA THR A 118 6.33 -10.62 -10.74
C THR A 118 6.83 -11.58 -11.80
N ASP A 119 7.70 -11.12 -12.70
CA ASP A 119 8.22 -11.90 -13.83
C ASP A 119 9.09 -13.08 -13.36
N GLY A 120 8.40 -14.14 -12.97
CA GLY A 120 8.88 -15.45 -12.59
C GLY A 120 7.88 -16.53 -13.05
N GLY A 121 7.23 -16.32 -14.20
CA GLY A 121 6.49 -17.35 -14.95
C GLY A 121 4.99 -17.47 -14.65
N SER A 122 4.18 -17.07 -15.64
CA SER A 122 2.78 -17.45 -15.89
C SER A 122 1.75 -17.21 -14.77
N SER A 123 0.78 -16.32 -15.02
CA SER A 123 -0.54 -16.72 -15.54
C SER A 123 -1.45 -15.50 -15.75
N GLY A 124 -1.69 -15.10 -17.00
CA GLY A 124 -2.64 -14.00 -17.23
C GLY A 124 -2.93 -13.55 -18.65
N SER A 125 -2.64 -14.34 -19.68
CA SER A 125 -3.21 -14.09 -21.01
C SER A 125 -3.60 -15.38 -21.70
N GLU A 126 -4.64 -16.02 -21.18
CA GLU A 126 -5.53 -16.78 -22.07
C GLU A 126 -6.15 -15.79 -23.06
N THR A 127 -5.40 -15.50 -24.12
CA THR A 127 -5.96 -15.00 -25.37
C THR A 127 -6.84 -16.13 -25.90
N PRO A 128 -8.17 -15.94 -26.07
CA PRO A 128 -8.99 -16.97 -26.68
C PRO A 128 -8.41 -17.29 -28.07
N PRO A 129 -8.34 -18.57 -28.47
CA PRO A 129 -7.67 -18.97 -29.69
C PRO A 129 -8.25 -18.23 -30.89
N ALA A 130 -7.35 -17.66 -31.69
CA ALA A 130 -7.67 -17.01 -32.94
C ALA A 130 -8.59 -17.94 -33.75
N THR A 131 -9.82 -17.48 -34.00
CA THR A 131 -10.68 -18.14 -34.97
C THR A 131 -10.08 -17.85 -36.34
N GLU A 132 -9.20 -18.73 -36.82
CA GLU A 132 -8.91 -18.86 -38.24
C GLU A 132 -10.23 -19.21 -38.95
N SER A 133 -10.90 -18.19 -39.46
CA SER A 133 -11.99 -18.37 -40.40
C SER A 133 -11.44 -18.35 -41.83
N GLY A 134 -11.24 -19.55 -42.37
CA GLY A 134 -11.24 -19.84 -43.80
C GLY A 134 -11.41 -21.35 -44.01
N PRO A 135 -11.93 -21.86 -45.15
CA PRO A 135 -12.43 -21.17 -46.35
C PRO A 135 -13.88 -21.55 -46.73
N THR A 136 -14.49 -20.82 -47.67
CA THR A 136 -15.50 -21.36 -48.60
C THR A 136 -15.28 -20.78 -49.98
#